data_AF-A0AA48MCX0-F1
#
_entry.id   AF-A0AA48MCX0-F1
#
_cell.length_a   1.000
_cell.length_b   1.000
_cell.length_c   1.000
_cell.angle_alpha   90.00
_cell.angle_beta   90.00
_cell.angle_gamma   90.00
#
_symmetry.space_group_name_H-M   'P 1'
#
loop_
_entity.id
_entity.type
_entity.pdbx_description
1 polymer ?
#
loop_
_entity_poly.entity_id
_entity_poly.type
_entity_poly.pdbx_seq_one_letter_code
_entity_poly.pdbx_strand_id
1 'polypeptide(L)'
;MPFTVEVCPPCSESGWEVHDIRNKMIRQWRTYANRWGQHFGVNPGLILAVISLESNGNVGAGRGTSYVGLTQIGQGILDMYNKAKKTSYKLTDLTGDGPTIKTESAAADLAIKIFAEFISNALTALDASTDTYPLDRLVKDATTNWNGSICSGTYTLTFYPFSAENGGTATGRRIPNNFSCYGENIYRLMNYANSWCGTSPWYSRSLSDITFSDTYRKVVGRKV
;
A
#
# COMPACT_ATOMS: atom_id res chain seq x y z
N MET A 1 -7.40 -19.50 -12.75
CA MET A 1 -8.06 -19.87 -11.49
C MET A 1 -8.92 -18.71 -11.01
N PRO A 2 -10.15 -18.93 -10.54
CA PRO A 2 -10.92 -17.89 -9.86
C PRO A 2 -10.20 -17.48 -8.58
N PHE A 3 -10.15 -16.16 -8.35
CA PHE A 3 -9.41 -15.52 -7.29
C PHE A 3 -10.35 -15.13 -6.15
N THR A 4 -10.04 -15.54 -4.91
CA THR A 4 -10.88 -15.26 -3.73
C THR A 4 -10.08 -14.45 -2.72
N VAL A 5 -10.51 -13.21 -2.48
CA VAL A 5 -9.95 -12.28 -1.48
C VAL A 5 -10.76 -12.44 -0.19
N GLU A 6 -10.09 -12.56 0.96
CA GLU A 6 -10.68 -12.77 2.29
C GLU A 6 -11.13 -11.46 2.97
N VAL A 7 -12.09 -11.51 3.90
CA VAL A 7 -12.55 -10.35 4.67
C VAL A 7 -12.01 -10.37 6.09
N CYS A 8 -11.70 -9.20 6.63
CA CYS A 8 -11.02 -9.00 7.90
C CYS A 8 -12.01 -8.52 8.96
N PRO A 9 -11.99 -9.10 10.16
CA PRO A 9 -12.59 -8.45 11.31
C PRO A 9 -11.93 -7.08 11.59
N PRO A 10 -12.66 -6.05 12.08
CA PRO A 10 -14.07 -6.05 12.42
C PRO A 10 -14.89 -5.01 11.60
N CYS A 11 -15.20 -5.22 10.31
CA CYS A 11 -16.21 -4.38 9.60
C CYS A 11 -16.90 -5.07 8.40
N SER A 12 -18.22 -5.29 8.53
CA SER A 12 -19.27 -5.50 7.49
C SER A 12 -19.27 -6.75 6.59
N GLU A 13 -20.46 -7.33 6.44
CA GLU A 13 -20.76 -8.62 5.78
C GLU A 13 -20.92 -8.54 4.25
N SER A 14 -21.07 -7.34 3.70
CA SER A 14 -21.17 -7.11 2.26
C SER A 14 -19.78 -6.90 1.67
N GLY A 15 -19.15 -7.99 1.26
CA GLY A 15 -17.91 -7.92 0.49
C GLY A 15 -17.99 -6.91 -0.67
N TRP A 16 -16.94 -6.12 -0.91
CA TRP A 16 -16.91 -5.08 -1.95
C TRP A 16 -16.13 -5.51 -3.19
N GLU A 17 -16.40 -4.85 -4.31
CA GLU A 17 -15.67 -5.10 -5.56
C GLU A 17 -14.40 -4.25 -5.62
N VAL A 18 -13.30 -4.89 -6.02
CA VAL A 18 -12.01 -4.27 -6.30
C VAL A 18 -11.54 -4.64 -7.70
N HIS A 19 -10.82 -3.74 -8.34
CA HIS A 19 -10.27 -3.97 -9.66
C HIS A 19 -9.08 -4.92 -9.63
N ASP A 20 -8.96 -5.79 -10.64
CA ASP A 20 -7.67 -6.44 -10.93
C ASP A 20 -6.55 -5.38 -11.03
N ILE A 21 -5.34 -5.67 -10.56
CA ILE A 21 -4.22 -4.71 -10.61
C ILE A 21 -3.82 -4.34 -12.06
N ARG A 22 -4.21 -5.18 -13.04
CA ARG A 22 -4.02 -4.95 -14.48
C ARG A 22 -5.16 -4.13 -15.10
N ASN A 23 -6.22 -3.87 -14.35
CA ASN A 23 -7.36 -3.08 -14.80
C ASN A 23 -6.93 -1.65 -15.12
N LYS A 24 -7.55 -1.02 -16.14
CA LYS A 24 -7.23 0.36 -16.54
C LYS A 24 -7.31 1.37 -15.38
N MET A 25 -8.27 1.18 -14.46
CA MET A 25 -8.47 2.07 -13.31
C MET A 25 -7.31 2.01 -12.31
N ILE A 26 -6.58 0.90 -12.26
CA ILE A 26 -5.40 0.71 -11.41
C ILE A 26 -4.12 0.99 -12.20
N ARG A 27 -4.00 0.42 -13.39
CA ARG A 27 -2.84 0.50 -14.28
C ARG A 27 -2.49 1.93 -14.69
N GLN A 28 -3.45 2.86 -14.72
CA GLN A 28 -3.15 4.27 -14.97
C GLN A 28 -2.10 4.84 -13.99
N TRP A 29 -1.96 4.25 -12.80
CA TRP A 29 -0.97 4.64 -11.80
C TRP A 29 0.38 3.93 -11.93
N ARG A 30 0.54 3.04 -12.93
CA ARG A 30 1.76 2.24 -13.16
C ARG A 30 3.01 3.11 -13.26
N THR A 31 2.93 4.26 -13.92
CA THR A 31 4.10 5.14 -14.10
C THR A 31 4.67 5.58 -12.74
N TYR A 32 3.81 5.97 -11.80
CA TYR A 32 4.23 6.35 -10.45
C TYR A 32 4.65 5.14 -9.61
N ALA A 33 3.93 4.02 -9.72
CA ALA A 33 4.29 2.78 -9.04
C ALA A 33 5.67 2.26 -9.49
N ASN A 34 5.99 2.31 -10.78
CA ASN A 34 7.31 1.95 -11.30
C ASN A 34 8.38 2.90 -10.81
N ARG A 35 8.14 4.22 -10.85
CA ARG A 35 9.09 5.23 -10.39
C ARG A 35 9.47 5.02 -8.92
N TRP A 36 8.47 4.98 -8.04
CA TRP A 36 8.73 4.89 -6.61
C TRP A 36 9.06 3.48 -6.16
N GLY A 37 8.53 2.45 -6.82
CA GLY A 37 8.95 1.06 -6.63
C GLY A 37 10.43 0.88 -6.94
N GLN A 38 10.91 1.42 -8.07
CA GLN A 38 12.34 1.39 -8.40
C GLN A 38 13.18 2.20 -7.39
N HIS A 39 12.71 3.40 -7.02
CA HIS A 39 13.45 4.27 -6.10
C HIS A 39 13.63 3.65 -4.71
N PHE A 40 12.60 2.97 -4.20
CA PHE A 40 12.60 2.36 -2.87
C PHE A 40 12.81 0.83 -2.89
N GLY A 41 13.10 0.22 -4.05
CA GLY A 41 13.30 -1.23 -4.17
C GLY A 41 12.05 -2.10 -3.95
N VAL A 42 10.86 -1.51 -4.04
CA VAL A 42 9.57 -2.19 -3.77
C VAL A 42 8.93 -2.65 -5.08
N ASN A 43 8.27 -3.81 -5.04
CA ASN A 43 7.47 -4.31 -6.16
C ASN A 43 6.36 -3.33 -6.59
N PRO A 44 6.37 -2.79 -7.82
CA PRO A 44 5.28 -1.93 -8.27
C PRO A 44 3.93 -2.65 -8.29
N GLY A 45 3.90 -3.98 -8.46
CA GLY A 45 2.69 -4.78 -8.35
C GLY A 45 2.11 -4.81 -6.93
N LEU A 46 2.97 -4.76 -5.91
CA LEU A 46 2.56 -4.60 -4.51
C LEU A 46 1.87 -3.24 -4.30
N ILE A 47 2.47 -2.18 -4.84
CA ILE A 47 1.88 -0.83 -4.81
C ILE A 47 0.52 -0.82 -5.50
N LEU A 48 0.40 -1.37 -6.71
CA LEU A 48 -0.87 -1.42 -7.45
C LEU A 48 -1.92 -2.30 -6.75
N ALA A 49 -1.50 -3.38 -6.07
CA ALA A 49 -2.41 -4.21 -5.27
C ALA A 49 -3.01 -3.43 -4.10
N VAL A 50 -2.21 -2.61 -3.40
CA VAL A 50 -2.74 -1.74 -2.34
C VAL A 50 -3.69 -0.69 -2.91
N ILE A 51 -3.35 -0.04 -4.03
CA ILE A 51 -4.24 0.92 -4.68
C ILE A 51 -5.58 0.30 -5.07
N SER A 52 -5.55 -0.94 -5.59
CA SER A 52 -6.75 -1.71 -5.90
C SER A 52 -7.63 -1.93 -4.66
N LEU A 53 -7.04 -2.39 -3.57
CA LEU A 53 -7.79 -2.74 -2.36
C LEU A 53 -8.30 -1.51 -1.59
N GLU A 54 -7.50 -0.45 -1.51
CA GLU A 54 -7.76 0.72 -0.66
C GLU A 54 -8.68 1.76 -1.30
N SER A 55 -8.55 1.99 -2.60
CA SER A 55 -9.24 3.09 -3.29
C SER A 55 -9.90 2.69 -4.59
N ASN A 56 -9.71 1.45 -5.03
CA ASN A 56 -10.12 0.99 -6.35
C ASN A 56 -9.55 1.89 -7.49
N GLY A 57 -8.40 2.51 -7.25
CA GLY A 57 -7.76 3.45 -8.19
C GLY A 57 -8.32 4.87 -8.18
N ASN A 58 -9.20 5.22 -7.24
CA ASN A 58 -9.79 6.55 -7.13
C ASN A 58 -8.96 7.49 -6.23
N VAL A 59 -8.37 8.54 -6.79
CA VAL A 59 -7.58 9.54 -6.03
C VAL A 59 -8.46 10.30 -5.02
N GLY A 60 -9.74 10.48 -5.30
CA GLY A 60 -10.69 11.13 -4.39
C GLY A 60 -11.23 10.23 -3.27
N ALA A 61 -10.78 8.97 -3.17
CA ALA A 61 -11.27 8.03 -2.15
C ALA A 61 -11.09 8.60 -0.73
N GLY A 62 -12.13 8.50 0.08
CA GLY A 62 -12.13 8.96 1.47
C GLY A 62 -12.12 10.48 1.66
N ARG A 63 -12.30 11.29 0.61
CA ARG A 63 -12.38 12.77 0.72
C ARG A 63 -13.36 13.19 1.82
N GLY A 64 -12.88 13.99 2.78
CA GLY A 64 -13.66 14.43 3.94
C GLY A 64 -13.67 13.45 5.12
N THR A 65 -12.91 12.35 5.05
CA THR A 65 -12.77 11.36 6.13
C THR A 65 -11.35 11.33 6.70
N SER A 66 -11.10 10.43 7.66
CA SER A 66 -9.81 10.30 8.36
C SER A 66 -8.69 9.65 7.54
N TYR A 67 -9.01 8.98 6.43
CA TYR A 67 -8.07 8.29 5.55
C TYR A 67 -8.40 8.62 4.10
N VAL A 68 -7.42 9.02 3.31
CA VAL A 68 -7.69 9.60 1.98
C VAL A 68 -6.71 9.15 0.91
N GLY A 69 -7.11 9.30 -0.34
CA GLY A 69 -6.24 9.10 -1.50
C GLY A 69 -6.09 7.64 -1.89
N LEU A 70 -5.20 7.39 -2.86
CA LEU A 70 -5.04 6.09 -3.50
C LEU A 70 -4.68 4.95 -2.53
N THR A 71 -3.94 5.28 -1.47
CA THR A 71 -3.42 4.33 -0.49
C THR A 71 -4.01 4.54 0.91
N GLN A 72 -5.08 5.34 1.03
CA GLN A 72 -5.81 5.59 2.29
C GLN A 72 -4.89 6.07 3.44
N ILE A 73 -4.16 7.15 3.20
CA ILE A 73 -3.26 7.75 4.18
C ILE A 73 -4.07 8.54 5.21
N GLY A 74 -3.84 8.25 6.50
CA GLY A 74 -4.39 9.02 7.61
C GLY A 74 -3.44 10.08 8.16
N GLN A 75 -3.96 11.01 8.96
CA GLN A 75 -3.22 12.16 9.49
C GLN A 75 -1.92 11.76 10.21
N GLY A 76 -1.95 10.71 11.03
CA GLY A 76 -0.76 10.27 11.79
C GLY A 76 0.41 9.83 10.90
N ILE A 77 0.14 9.16 9.76
CA ILE A 77 1.17 8.81 8.79
C ILE A 77 1.68 10.06 8.07
N LEU A 78 0.77 10.95 7.68
CA LEU A 78 1.12 12.19 7.00
C LEU A 78 1.98 13.10 7.88
N ASP A 79 1.69 13.18 9.18
CA ASP A 79 2.48 13.95 10.15
C ASP A 79 3.89 13.38 10.32
N MET A 80 4.03 12.05 10.38
CA MET A 80 5.34 11.40 10.42
C MET A 80 6.15 11.71 9.15
N TYR A 81 5.51 11.66 7.97
CA TYR A 81 6.15 12.01 6.70
C TYR A 81 6.55 13.48 6.66
N ASN A 82 5.64 14.40 7.01
CA ASN A 82 5.90 15.83 7.05
C ASN A 82 7.06 16.17 7.99
N LYS A 83 7.10 15.55 9.17
CA LYS A 83 8.19 15.73 10.12
C LYS A 83 9.51 15.19 9.55
N ALA A 84 9.51 14.02 8.92
CA ALA A 84 10.71 13.41 8.35
C ALA A 84 11.26 14.20 7.15
N LYS A 85 10.39 14.71 6.28
CA LYS A 85 10.78 15.42 5.05
C LYS A 85 10.84 16.94 5.18
N LYS A 86 10.46 17.46 6.35
CA LYS A 86 10.29 18.90 6.62
C LYS A 86 9.32 19.56 5.63
N THR A 87 8.18 18.91 5.41
CA THR A 87 7.08 19.38 4.56
C THR A 87 5.85 19.73 5.39
N SER A 88 4.84 20.32 4.76
CA SER A 88 3.59 20.75 5.41
C SER A 88 2.35 20.34 4.62
N TYR A 89 2.37 19.15 4.02
CA TYR A 89 1.23 18.62 3.26
C TYR A 89 0.02 18.40 4.17
N LYS A 90 -1.17 18.55 3.61
CA LYS A 90 -2.47 18.27 4.25
C LYS A 90 -3.11 17.06 3.61
N LEU A 91 -4.08 16.42 4.30
CA LEU A 91 -4.84 15.31 3.72
C LEU A 91 -5.51 15.71 2.38
N THR A 92 -5.96 16.95 2.24
CA THR A 92 -6.51 17.44 0.96
C THR A 92 -5.49 17.49 -0.18
N ASP A 93 -4.19 17.57 0.09
CA ASP A 93 -3.15 17.45 -0.94
C ASP A 93 -3.13 16.04 -1.55
N LEU A 94 -3.54 15.01 -0.80
CA LEU A 94 -3.58 13.62 -1.23
C LEU A 94 -4.83 13.28 -2.05
N THR A 95 -5.79 14.21 -2.16
CA THR A 95 -6.95 14.11 -3.06
C THR A 95 -6.91 15.14 -4.19
N GLY A 96 -5.85 15.95 -4.27
CA GLY A 96 -5.68 16.98 -5.30
C GLY A 96 -6.45 18.27 -5.04
N ASP A 97 -6.95 18.49 -3.82
CA ASP A 97 -7.74 19.67 -3.43
C ASP A 97 -7.02 20.52 -2.36
N GLY A 98 -5.71 20.33 -2.23
CA GLY A 98 -4.92 20.90 -1.17
C GLY A 98 -4.25 22.22 -1.53
N PRO A 99 -3.65 22.90 -0.53
CA PRO A 99 -2.93 24.15 -0.74
C PRO A 99 -1.65 23.96 -1.56
N THR A 100 -1.02 22.77 -1.49
CA THR A 100 0.25 22.45 -2.14
C THR A 100 0.04 21.67 -3.44
N ILE A 101 -0.94 20.77 -3.45
CA ILE A 101 -1.25 19.86 -4.56
C ILE A 101 -2.68 20.08 -5.03
N LYS A 102 -2.82 20.47 -6.30
CA LYS A 102 -4.10 20.88 -6.91
C LYS A 102 -4.54 20.01 -8.11
N THR A 103 -3.91 18.85 -8.29
CA THR A 103 -4.24 17.92 -9.38
C THR A 103 -4.24 16.48 -8.89
N GLU A 104 -5.09 15.63 -9.47
CA GLU A 104 -5.14 14.21 -9.13
C GLU A 104 -3.82 13.48 -9.42
N SER A 105 -3.14 13.83 -10.50
CA SER A 105 -1.86 13.21 -10.88
C SER A 105 -0.76 13.47 -9.85
N ALA A 106 -0.65 14.70 -9.35
CA ALA A 106 0.33 15.04 -8.34
C ALA A 106 -0.04 14.48 -6.95
N ALA A 107 -1.34 14.36 -6.65
CA ALA A 107 -1.83 13.68 -5.45
C ALA A 107 -1.53 12.17 -5.48
N ALA A 108 -1.74 11.53 -6.63
CA ALA A 108 -1.37 10.14 -6.85
C ALA A 108 0.14 9.89 -6.68
N ASP A 109 0.97 10.75 -7.30
CA ASP A 109 2.43 10.68 -7.17
C ASP A 109 2.86 10.76 -5.70
N LEU A 110 2.32 11.72 -4.94
CA LEU A 110 2.61 11.89 -3.52
C LEU A 110 2.13 10.69 -2.68
N ALA A 111 0.90 10.23 -2.85
CA ALA A 111 0.35 9.11 -2.09
C ALA A 111 1.15 7.81 -2.32
N ILE A 112 1.56 7.57 -3.57
CA ILE A 112 2.36 6.40 -3.94
C ILE A 112 3.78 6.52 -3.39
N LYS A 113 4.39 7.71 -3.43
CA LYS A 113 5.70 7.96 -2.83
C LYS A 113 5.70 7.64 -1.33
N ILE A 114 4.75 8.20 -0.58
CA ILE A 114 4.63 8.00 0.87
C ILE A 114 4.46 6.51 1.17
N PHE A 115 3.56 5.83 0.47
CA PHE A 115 3.35 4.41 0.67
C PHE A 115 4.60 3.56 0.36
N ALA A 116 5.26 3.82 -0.77
CA ALA A 116 6.42 3.05 -1.21
C ALA A 116 7.59 3.17 -0.23
N GLU A 117 7.86 4.37 0.30
CA GLU A 117 8.88 4.57 1.32
C GLU A 117 8.54 3.82 2.62
N PHE A 118 7.29 3.97 3.10
CA PHE A 118 6.82 3.28 4.29
C PHE A 118 7.02 1.77 4.17
N ILE A 119 6.55 1.19 3.06
CA ILE A 119 6.60 -0.25 2.84
C ILE A 119 8.03 -0.75 2.65
N SER A 120 8.89 -0.02 1.95
CA SER A 120 10.31 -0.38 1.84
C SER A 120 10.96 -0.53 3.22
N ASN A 121 10.73 0.45 4.09
CA ASN A 121 11.31 0.45 5.43
C ASN A 121 10.70 -0.63 6.32
N ALA A 122 9.41 -0.91 6.18
CA ALA A 122 8.74 -2.01 6.88
C ALA A 122 9.26 -3.38 6.42
N LEU A 123 9.38 -3.59 5.11
CA LEU A 123 9.94 -4.81 4.52
C LEU A 123 11.37 -5.04 4.98
N THR A 124 12.21 -3.99 4.97
CA THR A 124 13.62 -4.08 5.41
C THR A 124 13.73 -4.48 6.88
N ALA A 125 12.89 -3.89 7.73
CA ALA A 125 12.88 -4.22 9.16
C ALA A 125 12.41 -5.66 9.42
N LEU A 126 11.39 -6.13 8.70
CA LEU A 126 10.90 -7.50 8.81
C LEU A 126 11.91 -8.53 8.26
N ASP A 127 12.53 -8.24 7.12
CA ASP A 127 13.52 -9.12 6.49
C ASP A 127 14.79 -9.26 7.33
N ALA A 128 15.19 -8.18 8.03
CA ALA A 128 16.29 -8.20 8.98
C ALA A 128 15.95 -8.82 10.35
N SER A 129 14.67 -9.18 10.60
CA SER A 129 14.22 -9.65 11.91
C SER A 129 14.62 -11.09 12.23
N THR A 130 14.85 -11.91 11.20
CA THR A 130 15.25 -13.31 11.31
C THR A 130 16.12 -13.70 10.11
N ASP A 131 16.95 -14.74 10.27
CA ASP A 131 17.77 -15.26 9.16
C ASP A 131 16.95 -15.79 7.97
N THR A 132 15.66 -16.05 8.17
CA THR A 132 14.76 -16.53 7.11
C THR A 132 13.35 -16.02 7.36
N TYR A 133 13.02 -14.86 6.77
CA TYR A 133 11.64 -14.37 6.72
C TYR A 133 10.98 -14.80 5.40
N PRO A 134 9.87 -15.56 5.43
CA PRO A 134 9.22 -15.98 4.19
C PRO A 134 8.74 -14.79 3.33
N LEU A 135 8.99 -14.82 2.02
CA LEU A 135 8.63 -13.72 1.12
C LEU A 135 7.12 -13.41 1.11
N ASP A 136 6.29 -14.44 1.23
CA ASP A 136 4.84 -14.26 1.31
C ASP A 136 4.45 -13.53 2.61
N ARG A 137 5.10 -13.87 3.73
CA ARG A 137 4.91 -13.20 5.02
C ARG A 137 5.41 -11.76 5.00
N LEU A 138 6.52 -11.46 4.32
CA LEU A 138 7.00 -10.08 4.15
C LEU A 138 5.92 -9.19 3.53
N VAL A 139 5.32 -9.64 2.41
CA VAL A 139 4.23 -8.90 1.75
C VAL A 139 3.06 -8.71 2.71
N LYS A 140 2.60 -9.80 3.34
CA LYS A 140 1.40 -9.79 4.18
C LYS A 140 1.58 -8.93 5.43
N ASP A 141 2.69 -9.10 6.15
CA ASP A 141 2.96 -8.37 7.39
C ASP A 141 3.19 -6.89 7.12
N ALA A 142 4.01 -6.53 6.11
CA ALA A 142 4.30 -5.13 5.80
C ALA A 142 3.03 -4.35 5.40
N THR A 143 2.15 -4.97 4.61
CA THR A 143 0.90 -4.34 4.16
C THR A 143 -0.15 -4.29 5.25
N THR A 144 -0.28 -5.32 6.10
CA THR A 144 -1.11 -5.22 7.31
C THR A 144 -0.65 -4.07 8.21
N ASN A 145 0.66 -3.83 8.31
CA ASN A 145 1.21 -2.72 9.10
C ASN A 145 0.89 -1.34 8.54
N TRP A 146 0.75 -1.23 7.21
CA TRP A 146 0.25 -0.03 6.56
C TRP A 146 -1.20 0.25 6.97
N ASN A 147 -2.08 -0.73 6.76
CA ASN A 147 -3.51 -0.59 7.03
C ASN A 147 -3.85 -0.45 8.52
N GLY A 148 -2.95 -0.87 9.42
CA GLY A 148 -3.13 -0.73 10.87
C GLY A 148 -4.10 -1.73 11.49
N SER A 149 -4.70 -2.62 10.69
CA SER A 149 -5.55 -3.72 11.14
C SER A 149 -4.73 -4.83 11.79
N ILE A 150 -4.26 -4.59 13.01
CA ILE A 150 -3.58 -5.57 13.86
C ILE A 150 -4.56 -5.95 14.99
N CYS A 151 -5.14 -7.15 14.92
CA CYS A 151 -6.07 -7.64 15.95
C CYS A 151 -5.37 -8.32 17.14
N SER A 152 -4.06 -8.57 17.04
CA SER A 152 -3.18 -9.07 18.11
C SER A 152 -1.79 -9.34 17.51
N GLY A 153 -0.75 -9.22 18.33
CA GLY A 153 0.62 -9.56 17.93
C GLY A 153 1.63 -9.14 18.98
N THR A 154 2.76 -9.84 19.04
CA THR A 154 3.90 -9.43 19.87
C THR A 154 4.65 -8.35 19.12
N TYR A 155 4.80 -7.16 19.72
CA TYR A 155 5.65 -6.12 19.15
C TYR A 155 7.07 -6.66 19.05
N THR A 156 7.53 -6.86 17.83
CA THR A 156 8.76 -7.58 17.57
C THR A 156 9.89 -6.60 17.27
N LEU A 157 9.61 -5.48 16.58
CA LEU A 157 10.63 -4.51 16.19
C LEU A 157 10.13 -3.07 16.14
N THR A 158 11.05 -2.11 16.22
CA THR A 158 10.82 -0.70 15.88
C THR A 158 11.48 -0.40 14.54
N PHE A 159 10.76 0.28 13.65
CA PHE A 159 11.29 0.76 12.37
C PHE A 159 11.00 2.25 12.22
N TYR A 160 11.69 2.89 11.28
CA TYR A 160 11.46 4.30 10.92
C TYR A 160 10.74 4.31 9.57
N PRO A 161 9.44 4.64 9.52
CA PRO A 161 8.68 4.57 8.27
C PRO A 161 9.22 5.50 7.18
N PHE A 162 9.83 6.62 7.59
CA PHE A 162 10.38 7.63 6.69
C PHE A 162 11.78 8.05 7.12
N SER A 163 12.67 8.16 6.15
CA SER A 163 14.03 8.68 6.35
C SER A 163 14.00 10.20 6.51
N ALA A 164 14.82 10.72 7.42
CA ALA A 164 14.94 12.16 7.64
C ALA A 164 15.66 12.84 6.48
N GLU A 165 15.09 13.91 5.94
CA GLU A 165 15.64 14.71 4.83
C GLU A 165 15.42 16.20 5.09
N ASN A 166 16.21 17.06 4.45
CA ASN A 166 16.06 18.52 4.50
C ASN A 166 16.05 19.13 5.93
N GLY A 167 16.69 18.45 6.88
CA GLY A 167 16.67 18.83 8.30
C GLY A 167 15.38 18.44 9.03
N GLY A 168 14.59 17.50 8.49
CA GLY A 168 13.49 16.84 9.19
C GLY A 168 13.97 15.81 10.21
N THR A 169 13.03 15.11 10.84
CA THR A 169 13.31 14.14 11.91
C THR A 169 12.47 12.89 11.75
N ALA A 170 13.12 11.72 11.74
CA ALA A 170 12.46 10.44 11.67
C ALA A 170 11.69 10.12 12.97
N THR A 171 10.55 9.46 12.84
CA THR A 171 9.75 9.01 13.99
C THR A 171 9.66 7.50 13.97
N GLY A 172 10.05 6.84 15.06
CA GLY A 172 9.99 5.39 15.18
C GLY A 172 8.55 4.90 15.33
N ARG A 173 8.23 3.78 14.71
CA ARG A 173 6.96 3.06 14.81
C ARG A 173 7.23 1.60 15.10
N ARG A 174 6.39 0.97 15.93
CA ARG A 174 6.48 -0.47 16.20
C ARG A 174 5.77 -1.24 15.11
N ILE A 175 6.36 -2.37 14.71
CA ILE A 175 5.81 -3.32 13.75
C ILE A 175 5.53 -4.65 14.46
N PRO A 176 4.26 -5.11 14.54
CA PRO A 176 3.94 -6.50 14.84
C PRO A 176 4.18 -7.41 13.62
N ASN A 177 4.62 -8.64 13.89
CA ASN A 177 4.90 -9.69 12.91
C ASN A 177 3.70 -10.63 12.70
N ASN A 178 2.51 -10.05 12.54
CA ASN A 178 1.29 -10.79 12.28
C ASN A 178 0.47 -10.08 11.21
N PHE A 179 0.05 -10.81 10.19
CA PHE A 179 -0.78 -10.30 9.12
C PHE A 179 -2.25 -10.57 9.40
N SER A 180 -3.07 -9.64 8.96
CA SER A 180 -4.51 -9.81 8.85
C SER A 180 -4.85 -10.32 7.45
N CYS A 181 -6.12 -10.61 7.22
CA CYS A 181 -6.59 -10.91 5.86
C CYS A 181 -6.21 -9.80 4.85
N TYR A 182 -5.99 -8.55 5.29
CA TYR A 182 -5.63 -7.44 4.42
C TYR A 182 -4.31 -7.76 3.73
N GLY A 183 -3.30 -8.20 4.49
CA GLY A 183 -2.04 -8.62 3.91
C GLY A 183 -2.17 -9.84 3.01
N GLU A 184 -2.99 -10.81 3.43
CA GLU A 184 -3.32 -12.00 2.63
C GLU A 184 -3.93 -11.62 1.29
N ASN A 185 -4.86 -10.66 1.26
CA ASN A 185 -5.54 -10.15 0.08
C ASN A 185 -4.61 -9.49 -0.91
N ILE A 186 -3.69 -8.67 -0.40
CA ILE A 186 -2.66 -8.03 -1.22
C ILE A 186 -1.76 -9.08 -1.85
N TYR A 187 -1.25 -10.02 -1.06
CA TYR A 187 -0.42 -11.12 -1.58
C TYR A 187 -1.15 -11.95 -2.64
N ARG A 188 -2.43 -12.22 -2.39
CA ARG A 188 -3.33 -12.89 -3.31
C ARG A 188 -3.46 -12.12 -4.63
N LEU A 189 -3.69 -10.80 -4.60
CA LEU A 189 -3.82 -9.97 -5.80
C LEU A 189 -2.54 -10.01 -6.64
N MET A 190 -1.38 -9.92 -5.97
CA MET A 190 -0.08 -10.09 -6.63
C MET A 190 0.08 -11.48 -7.24
N ASN A 191 -0.25 -12.54 -6.50
CA ASN A 191 -0.11 -13.91 -6.98
C ASN A 191 -1.00 -14.19 -8.20
N TYR A 192 -2.20 -13.63 -8.24
CA TYR A 192 -3.08 -13.75 -9.39
C TYR A 192 -2.49 -13.10 -10.65
N ALA A 193 -1.78 -12.00 -10.48
CA ALA A 193 -1.08 -11.28 -11.54
C ALA A 193 0.42 -11.63 -11.61
N ASN A 194 0.85 -12.77 -11.06
CA ASN A 194 2.28 -13.10 -10.88
C ASN A 194 3.06 -13.17 -12.21
N SER A 195 2.41 -13.54 -13.31
CA SER A 195 3.00 -13.54 -14.65
C SER A 195 3.43 -12.14 -15.11
N TRP A 196 2.85 -11.09 -14.52
CA TRP A 196 3.18 -9.70 -14.82
C TRP A 196 4.06 -9.06 -13.75
N CYS A 197 3.71 -9.21 -12.46
CA CYS A 197 4.42 -8.53 -11.38
C CYS A 197 5.29 -9.42 -10.49
N GLY A 198 5.19 -10.75 -10.62
CA GLY A 198 5.75 -11.68 -9.64
C GLY A 198 5.08 -11.56 -8.25
N THR A 199 5.59 -12.32 -7.28
CA THR A 199 5.10 -12.33 -5.89
C THR A 199 6.13 -11.88 -4.86
N SER A 200 7.38 -11.66 -5.28
CA SER A 200 8.42 -11.12 -4.41
C SER A 200 8.02 -9.70 -3.96
N PRO A 201 8.16 -9.34 -2.66
CA PRO A 201 7.97 -7.96 -2.19
C PRO A 201 9.01 -7.02 -2.79
N TRP A 202 10.19 -7.55 -3.10
CA TRP A 202 11.30 -6.87 -3.75
C TRP A 202 11.19 -7.01 -5.26
N TYR A 203 11.46 -5.94 -6.00
CA TYR A 203 11.42 -5.99 -7.45
C TYR A 203 12.50 -5.11 -8.06
N SER A 204 13.22 -5.67 -9.02
CA SER A 204 14.42 -5.06 -9.60
C SER A 204 14.21 -4.48 -11.00
N ARG A 205 12.99 -4.53 -11.55
CA ARG A 205 12.66 -4.04 -12.90
C ARG A 205 11.42 -3.15 -12.87
N SER A 206 10.94 -2.65 -14.00
CA SER A 206 9.65 -1.93 -14.08
C SER A 206 8.58 -2.85 -14.65
N LEU A 207 7.33 -2.70 -14.22
CA LEU A 207 6.20 -3.39 -14.85
C LEU A 207 6.04 -2.88 -16.28
N SER A 208 5.99 -3.80 -17.23
CA SER A 208 5.74 -3.50 -18.64
C SER A 208 4.32 -2.96 -18.84
N ASP A 209 4.12 -2.21 -19.91
CA ASP A 209 2.76 -1.99 -20.40
C ASP A 209 2.18 -3.31 -20.91
N ILE A 210 0.92 -3.57 -20.58
CA ILE A 210 0.17 -4.72 -21.05
C ILE A 210 -1.24 -4.27 -21.39
N THR A 211 -1.85 -4.90 -22.38
CA THR A 211 -3.20 -4.58 -22.83
C THR A 211 -4.21 -5.48 -22.12
N PHE A 212 -5.25 -4.86 -21.55
CA PHE A 212 -6.52 -5.43 -21.05
C PHE A 212 -6.62 -6.04 -19.64
N SER A 213 -7.67 -5.56 -18.95
CA SER A 213 -8.67 -6.28 -18.14
C SER A 213 -9.70 -5.23 -17.66
N ASP A 214 -11.02 -5.45 -17.83
CA ASP A 214 -12.06 -4.68 -17.11
C ASP A 214 -12.56 -5.45 -15.87
N THR A 215 -11.79 -6.46 -15.45
CA THR A 215 -12.25 -7.42 -14.44
C THR A 215 -12.28 -6.78 -13.06
N TYR A 216 -13.47 -6.81 -12.47
CA TYR A 216 -13.69 -6.62 -11.05
C TYR A 216 -13.58 -7.96 -10.32
N ARG A 217 -13.22 -7.89 -9.05
CA ARG A 217 -13.07 -9.00 -8.13
C ARG A 217 -13.83 -8.66 -6.87
N LYS A 218 -14.75 -9.53 -6.46
CA LYS A 218 -15.40 -9.39 -5.16
C LYS A 218 -14.46 -9.87 -4.07
N VAL A 219 -14.25 -9.04 -3.06
CA VAL A 219 -13.60 -9.40 -1.80
C VAL A 219 -14.67 -9.94 -0.86
N VAL A 220 -14.57 -11.19 -0.37
CA VAL A 220 -15.66 -11.92 0.31
C VAL A 220 -15.24 -12.47 1.68
N GLY A 221 -16.14 -12.38 2.68
CA GLY A 221 -16.02 -12.99 4.01
C GLY A 221 -16.95 -14.20 4.18
N ARG A 222 -16.61 -15.16 5.06
CA ARG A 222 -17.34 -16.43 5.32
C ARG A 222 -17.95 -16.46 6.73
N LYS A 223 -18.98 -17.24 7.10
CA LYS A 223 -19.77 -18.35 6.50
C LYS A 223 -21.15 -18.39 7.21
N VAL A 224 -22.17 -18.99 6.56
CA VAL A 224 -23.50 -19.30 7.11
C VAL A 224 -23.40 -20.10 8.41
#